data_AF-A0A2D6Y8V2-F1
#
_entry.id   AF-A0A2D6Y8V2-F1
#
_cell.length_a   1.000
_cell.length_b   1.000
_cell.length_c   1.000
_cell.angle_alpha   90.00
_cell.angle_beta   90.00
_cell.angle_gamma   90.00
#
_symmetry.space_group_name_H-M   'P 1'
#
loop_
_entity.id
_entity.type
_entity.pdbx_description
1 polymer ?
#
loop_
_entity_poly.entity_id
_entity_poly.type
_entity_poly.pdbx_seq_one_letter_code
_entity_poly.pdbx_strand_id
1 'polypeptide(L)'
;MEQNDTELDFLAAYGGVDDGQKGDGAALLSALHRFVKAGGLTCTLEGTTLTFDGGEAVAEDQGCRLTMTGEHLPLVASDLTGPGFAEGNLNPDRTSVSTLLTAWTAEQRRFVERLVEHRLHG
;
A
#
# COMPACT_ATOMS: atom_id res chain seq x y z
N MET A 1 43.65 4.13 -8.95
CA MET A 1 42.31 4.60 -8.55
C MET A 1 41.48 4.55 -9.81
N GLU A 2 40.62 3.55 -9.95
CA GLU A 2 39.62 3.47 -11.02
C GLU A 2 38.28 3.21 -10.35
N GLN A 3 37.44 4.24 -10.34
CA GLN A 3 36.06 4.20 -9.89
C GLN A 3 35.25 3.39 -10.90
N ASN A 4 34.64 2.30 -10.45
CA ASN A 4 33.61 1.59 -11.19
C ASN A 4 32.26 2.21 -10.82
N ASP A 5 31.88 3.28 -11.51
CA ASP A 5 30.48 3.72 -11.58
C ASP A 5 29.80 2.93 -12.70
N THR A 6 29.29 1.75 -12.35
CA THR A 6 28.35 1.02 -13.22
C THR A 6 26.92 1.26 -12.74
N GLU A 7 26.16 1.93 -13.60
CA GLU A 7 24.75 2.29 -13.52
C GLU A 7 23.88 1.15 -12.95
N LEU A 8 23.42 1.33 -11.72
CA LEU A 8 22.40 0.51 -11.05
C LEU A 8 20.96 0.92 -11.43
N ASP A 9 20.78 1.86 -12.35
CA ASP A 9 19.47 2.46 -12.67
C ASP A 9 18.57 1.58 -13.56
N PHE A 10 19.06 0.48 -14.12
CA PHE A 10 18.26 -0.34 -15.04
C PHE A 10 17.32 -1.34 -14.36
N LEU A 11 17.58 -1.73 -13.10
CA LEU A 11 16.75 -2.70 -12.37
C LEU A 11 15.62 -2.06 -11.55
N ALA A 12 15.63 -0.74 -11.34
CA ALA A 12 14.54 -0.05 -10.62
C ALA A 12 13.21 -0.05 -11.41
N ALA A 13 13.26 -0.26 -12.73
CA ALA A 13 12.08 -0.24 -13.61
C ALA A 13 11.18 -1.48 -13.48
N TYR A 14 11.71 -2.59 -12.94
CA TYR A 14 10.95 -3.79 -12.64
C TYR A 14 11.15 -4.14 -11.17
N GLY A 15 10.42 -3.42 -10.30
CA GLY A 15 10.29 -3.63 -8.86
C GLY A 15 11.23 -4.68 -8.27
N GLY A 16 12.39 -4.20 -7.80
CA GLY A 16 13.44 -5.03 -7.23
C GLY A 16 12.87 -6.02 -6.20
N VAL A 17 13.29 -7.28 -6.33
CA VAL A 17 13.13 -8.28 -5.28
C VAL A 17 13.97 -7.83 -4.10
N ASP A 18 13.32 -7.12 -3.20
CA ASP A 18 13.92 -6.59 -1.98
C ASP A 18 13.96 -7.72 -0.94
N ASP A 19 15.15 -8.28 -0.73
CA ASP A 19 15.44 -9.30 0.28
C ASP A 19 15.30 -8.67 1.68
N GLY A 20 14.06 -8.62 2.19
CA GLY A 20 13.78 -8.36 3.61
C GLY A 20 14.15 -6.96 4.14
N GLN A 21 14.37 -5.98 3.27
CA GLN A 21 14.51 -4.58 3.68
C GLN A 21 13.15 -4.07 4.18
N LYS A 22 13.16 -3.47 5.37
CA LYS A 22 12.00 -2.76 5.93
C LYS A 22 11.50 -1.79 4.86
N GLY A 23 10.26 -1.99 4.40
CA GLY A 23 9.74 -1.29 3.24
C GLY A 23 9.87 0.22 3.40
N ASP A 24 10.58 0.84 2.46
CA ASP A 24 10.64 2.30 2.34
C ASP A 24 9.20 2.82 2.16
N GLY A 25 8.70 3.54 3.17
CA GLY A 25 7.33 4.06 3.18
C GLY A 25 7.03 4.93 1.97
N ALA A 26 8.01 5.69 1.46
CA ALA A 26 7.84 6.53 0.29
C ALA A 26 7.71 5.70 -1.00
N ALA A 27 8.48 4.62 -1.11
CA ALA A 27 8.38 3.67 -2.22
C ALA A 27 7.03 2.94 -2.21
N LEU A 28 6.58 2.48 -1.04
CA LEU A 28 5.29 1.83 -0.86
C LEU A 28 4.11 2.77 -1.17
N LEU A 29 4.15 4.02 -0.67
CA LEU A 29 3.15 5.04 -0.96
C LEU A 29 3.09 5.34 -2.46
N SER A 30 4.24 5.43 -3.11
CA SER A 30 4.32 5.67 -4.56
C SER A 30 3.75 4.49 -5.35
N ALA A 31 3.98 3.25 -4.92
CA ALA A 31 3.41 2.06 -5.54
C ALA A 31 1.89 2.00 -5.35
N LEU A 32 1.41 2.30 -4.14
CA LEU A 32 0.00 2.37 -3.81
C LEU A 32 -0.73 3.45 -4.62
N HIS A 33 -0.17 4.66 -4.74
CA HIS A 33 -0.74 5.73 -5.55
C HIS A 33 -0.97 5.29 -7.00
N ARG A 34 0.04 4.68 -7.63
CA ARG A 34 -0.10 4.17 -9.01
C ARG A 34 -1.19 3.12 -9.11
N PHE A 35 -1.27 2.24 -8.12
CA PHE A 35 -2.24 1.14 -8.10
C PHE A 35 -3.68 1.64 -7.92
N VAL A 36 -3.93 2.50 -6.93
CA VAL A 36 -5.24 3.11 -6.65
C VAL A 36 -5.72 3.93 -7.85
N LYS A 37 -4.82 4.73 -8.45
CA LYS A 37 -5.12 5.51 -9.66
C LYS A 37 -5.45 4.63 -10.87
N ALA A 38 -4.71 3.54 -11.08
CA ALA A 38 -4.98 2.58 -12.15
C ALA A 38 -6.30 1.81 -11.93
N GLY A 39 -6.67 1.57 -10.67
CA GLY A 39 -7.95 0.98 -10.28
C GLY A 39 -9.16 1.91 -10.47
N GLY A 40 -8.95 3.17 -10.84
CA GLY A 40 -10.03 4.12 -11.16
C GLY A 40 -10.48 4.99 -9.99
N LEU A 41 -9.85 4.90 -8.82
CA LEU A 41 -10.14 5.81 -7.71
C LEU A 41 -9.51 7.18 -7.94
N THR A 42 -10.30 8.21 -7.69
CA THR A 42 -9.79 9.58 -7.64
C THR A 42 -8.91 9.72 -6.40
N CYS A 43 -7.67 10.16 -6.60
CA CYS A 43 -6.68 10.28 -5.55
C CYS A 43 -5.74 11.47 -5.78
N THR A 44 -5.21 12.00 -4.69
CA THR A 44 -4.28 13.13 -4.66
C THR A 44 -3.10 12.77 -3.77
N LEU A 45 -1.88 12.95 -4.27
CA LEU A 45 -0.65 12.74 -3.52
C LEU A 45 -0.04 14.10 -3.16
N GLU A 46 0.09 14.37 -1.86
CA GLU A 46 0.70 15.58 -1.30
C GLU A 46 1.80 15.19 -0.29
N GLY A 47 3.07 15.38 -0.68
CA GLY A 47 4.21 15.00 0.16
C GLY A 47 4.20 13.50 0.47
N THR A 48 4.05 13.16 1.76
CA THR A 48 4.01 11.78 2.27
C THR A 48 2.60 11.25 2.47
N THR A 49 1.57 11.95 1.97
CA THR A 49 0.17 11.58 2.16
C THR A 49 -0.54 11.42 0.82
N LEU A 50 -1.15 10.27 0.61
CA LEU A 50 -2.06 9.97 -0.49
C LEU A 50 -3.49 9.96 0.06
N THR A 51 -4.35 10.86 -0.40
CA THR A 51 -5.78 10.86 -0.06
C THR A 51 -6.58 10.34 -1.24
N PHE A 52 -7.60 9.53 -0.99
CA PHE A 52 -8.49 8.99 -2.00
C PHE A 52 -9.91 8.83 -1.44
N ASP A 53 -10.87 8.54 -2.31
CA ASP A 53 -12.24 8.36 -1.83
C ASP A 53 -12.35 7.19 -0.84
N GLY A 54 -12.93 7.48 0.33
CA GLY A 54 -13.07 6.54 1.43
C GLY A 54 -11.81 6.28 2.26
N GLY A 55 -10.66 6.92 2.01
CA GLY A 55 -9.46 6.65 2.80
C GLY A 55 -8.22 7.49 2.49
N GLU A 56 -7.13 7.12 3.14
CA GLU A 56 -5.82 7.72 2.93
C GLU A 56 -4.71 6.71 3.16
N ALA A 57 -3.53 7.05 2.68
CA ALA A 57 -2.30 6.37 3.01
C ALA A 57 -1.17 7.35 3.30
N VAL A 58 -0.35 7.04 4.30
CA VAL A 58 0.74 7.90 4.76
C VAL A 58 2.03 7.10 4.78
N ALA A 59 3.08 7.63 4.16
CA ALA A 59 4.43 7.08 4.28
C ALA A 59 4.97 7.32 5.70
N GLU A 60 5.37 6.23 6.35
CA GLU A 60 6.02 6.19 7.66
C GLU A 60 7.42 5.56 7.52
N ASP A 61 8.28 5.73 8.53
CA ASP A 61 9.66 5.21 8.50
C ASP A 61 9.76 3.69 8.33
N GLN A 62 8.71 2.95 8.71
CA GLN A 62 8.68 1.48 8.69
C GLN A 62 7.73 0.90 7.64
N GLY A 63 7.06 1.75 6.85
CA GLY A 63 6.10 1.29 5.86
C GLY A 63 5.15 2.38 5.38
N CYS A 64 4.04 1.97 4.77
CA CYS A 64 2.97 2.87 4.36
C CYS A 64 1.70 2.53 5.13
N ARG A 65 1.24 3.42 6.00
CA ARG A 65 -0.02 3.22 6.72
C ARG A 65 -1.17 3.47 5.78
N LEU A 66 -2.01 2.47 5.59
CA LEU A 66 -3.25 2.55 4.82
C LEU A 66 -4.42 2.57 5.78
N THR A 67 -5.32 3.53 5.61
CA THR A 67 -6.58 3.60 6.37
C THR A 67 -7.74 3.81 5.41
N MET A 68 -8.81 3.06 5.59
CA MET A 68 -10.01 3.19 4.77
C MET A 68 -11.27 2.95 5.60
N THR A 69 -12.33 3.66 5.25
CA THR A 69 -13.66 3.59 5.86
C THR A 69 -14.71 3.30 4.81
N GLY A 70 -15.86 2.77 5.24
CA GLY A 70 -17.15 2.75 4.55
C GLY A 70 -17.99 1.56 4.97
N GLU A 71 -18.97 1.12 4.18
CA GLU A 71 -19.94 0.13 4.68
C GLU A 71 -19.54 -1.32 4.35
N HIS A 72 -19.64 -2.24 5.31
CA HIS A 72 -19.42 -3.69 5.13
C HIS A 72 -18.17 -4.05 4.32
N LEU A 73 -17.00 -3.54 4.72
CA LEU A 73 -15.73 -3.81 4.07
C LEU A 73 -15.56 -5.32 3.79
N PRO A 74 -15.10 -5.68 2.58
CA PRO A 74 -15.00 -7.06 2.14
C PRO A 74 -13.73 -7.70 2.71
N LEU A 75 -13.51 -7.58 4.02
CA LEU A 75 -12.30 -8.03 4.71
C LEU A 75 -12.67 -8.93 5.89
N VAL A 76 -11.74 -9.80 6.25
CA VAL A 76 -11.72 -10.57 7.49
C VAL A 76 -10.43 -10.29 8.25
N ALA A 77 -10.41 -10.53 9.56
CA ALA A 77 -9.25 -10.23 10.40
C ALA A 77 -7.94 -10.88 9.88
N SER A 78 -8.01 -12.08 9.30
CA SER A 78 -6.85 -12.78 8.74
C SER A 78 -6.23 -12.12 7.51
N ASP A 79 -6.97 -11.24 6.81
CA ASP A 79 -6.42 -10.45 5.69
C ASP A 79 -5.30 -9.49 6.17
N LEU A 80 -5.25 -9.19 7.47
CA LEU A 80 -4.32 -8.24 8.08
C LEU A 80 -3.16 -8.88 8.86
N THR A 81 -3.09 -10.21 8.87
CA THR A 81 -2.11 -10.97 9.67
C THR A 81 -0.99 -11.58 8.82
N GLY A 82 -1.06 -11.44 7.49
CA GLY A 82 -0.09 -12.00 6.56
C GLY A 82 1.25 -11.25 6.54
N PRO A 83 2.30 -11.82 5.94
CA PRO A 83 3.56 -11.14 5.70
C PRO A 83 3.36 -9.84 4.92
N GLY A 84 4.03 -8.76 5.33
CA GLY A 84 3.87 -7.44 4.70
C GLY A 84 2.70 -6.61 5.24
N PHE A 85 1.95 -7.12 6.22
CA PHE A 85 0.98 -6.37 7.02
C PHE A 85 1.46 -6.29 8.46
N ALA A 86 1.42 -5.09 9.03
CA ALA A 86 1.70 -4.82 10.42
C ALA A 86 0.58 -3.95 11.01
N GLU A 87 0.41 -4.02 12.33
CA GLU A 87 -0.52 -3.18 13.09
C GLU A 87 -1.95 -3.15 12.50
N GLY A 88 -2.37 -4.30 11.97
CA GLY A 88 -3.65 -4.46 11.32
C GLY A 88 -4.82 -4.36 12.30
N ASN A 89 -5.76 -3.49 11.99
CA ASN A 89 -7.00 -3.32 12.72
C ASN A 89 -8.18 -3.24 11.75
N LEU A 90 -9.06 -4.23 11.79
CA LEU A 90 -10.39 -4.20 11.18
C LEU A 90 -11.38 -4.06 12.31
N ASN A 91 -12.19 -3.01 12.31
CA ASN A 91 -13.19 -2.85 13.36
C ASN A 91 -14.26 -3.97 13.28
N PRO A 92 -14.91 -4.33 14.40
CA PRO A 92 -15.86 -5.46 14.44
C PRO A 92 -17.00 -5.36 13.41
N ASP A 93 -17.48 -4.14 13.15
CA ASP A 93 -18.58 -3.88 12.21
C ASP A 93 -18.12 -3.80 10.75
N ARG A 94 -16.82 -3.96 10.49
CA ARG A 94 -16.18 -3.85 9.17
C ARG A 94 -16.52 -2.55 8.47
N THR A 95 -16.55 -1.44 9.21
CA THR A 95 -16.74 -0.10 8.67
C THR A 95 -15.46 0.72 8.53
N SER A 96 -14.35 0.23 9.09
CA SER A 96 -13.04 0.84 9.02
C SER A 96 -11.92 -0.19 9.11
N VAL A 97 -10.88 0.01 8.33
CA VAL A 97 -9.64 -0.77 8.40
C VAL A 97 -8.44 0.17 8.46
N SER A 98 -7.43 -0.19 9.24
CA SER A 98 -6.11 0.43 9.23
C SER A 98 -5.03 -0.64 9.27
N THR A 99 -3.96 -0.48 8.50
CA THR A 99 -2.80 -1.37 8.55
C THR A 99 -1.55 -0.67 8.04
N LEU A 100 -0.40 -1.01 8.62
CA LEU A 100 0.89 -0.62 8.11
C LEU A 100 1.34 -1.65 7.07
N LEU A 101 1.38 -1.25 5.81
CA LEU A 101 1.96 -2.06 4.74
C LEU A 101 3.48 -1.96 4.85
N THR A 102 4.16 -3.11 4.93
CA THR A 102 5.62 -3.19 5.04
C THR A 102 6.26 -3.86 3.82
N ALA A 103 5.44 -4.36 2.89
CA ALA A 103 5.85 -4.93 1.61
C ALA A 103 4.81 -4.62 0.52
N TRP A 104 5.19 -4.77 -0.75
CA TRP A 104 4.30 -4.57 -1.89
C TRP A 104 4.26 -5.79 -2.82
N THR A 105 3.68 -6.88 -2.33
CA THR A 105 3.63 -8.16 -3.05
C THR A 105 2.26 -8.39 -3.72
N ALA A 106 2.00 -9.60 -4.21
CA ALA A 106 0.66 -9.97 -4.70
C ALA A 106 -0.42 -9.87 -3.61
N GLU A 107 -0.07 -10.14 -2.35
CA GLU A 107 -1.04 -10.12 -1.23
C GLU A 107 -1.55 -8.70 -0.95
N GLN A 108 -0.65 -7.72 -0.82
CA GLN A 108 -1.03 -6.33 -0.59
C GLN A 108 -1.80 -5.73 -1.76
N ARG A 109 -1.40 -6.06 -2.99
CA ARG A 109 -2.13 -5.62 -4.20
C ARG A 109 -3.56 -6.16 -4.20
N ARG A 110 -3.76 -7.45 -3.92
CA ARG A 110 -5.09 -8.06 -3.83
C ARG A 110 -5.91 -7.48 -2.69
N PHE A 111 -5.29 -7.21 -1.54
CA PHE A 111 -5.95 -6.54 -0.42
C PHE A 111 -6.49 -5.16 -0.83
N VAL A 112 -5.64 -4.33 -1.43
CA VAL A 112 -6.02 -3.00 -1.89
C VAL A 112 -7.05 -3.07 -3.02
N GLU A 113 -6.89 -4.00 -3.97
CA GLU A 113 -7.83 -4.21 -5.09
C GLU A 113 -9.25 -4.47 -4.57
N ARG A 114 -9.42 -5.39 -3.61
CA ARG A 114 -10.74 -5.66 -2.99
C ARG A 114 -11.36 -4.40 -2.38
N LEU A 115 -10.54 -3.57 -1.76
CA LEU A 115 -10.99 -2.32 -1.15
C LEU A 115 -11.41 -1.29 -2.21
N VAL A 116 -10.62 -1.15 -3.28
CA VAL A 116 -10.91 -0.27 -4.42
C VAL A 116 -12.17 -0.71 -5.14
N GLU A 117 -12.29 -2.00 -5.48
CA GLU A 117 -13.46 -2.57 -6.15
C GLU A 117 -14.73 -2.34 -5.33
N HIS A 118 -14.67 -2.56 -4.01
CA HIS A 118 -15.79 -2.33 -3.10
C HIS A 118 -16.17 -0.86 -2.97
N ARG A 119 -15.21 0.07 -3.10
CA ARG A 119 -15.53 1.50 -3.13
C ARG A 119 -16.23 1.92 -4.41
N LEU A 120 -15.84 1.34 -5.54
CA LEU A 120 -16.38 1.70 -6.85
C LEU A 120 -17.72 1.03 -7.17
N HIS A 121 -17.99 -0.16 -6.61
CA HIS A 121 -19.15 -0.98 -6.97
C HIS A 121 -19.99 -1.47 -5.79
N GLY A 122 -19.55 -1.24 -4.56
CA GLY A 122 -20.22 -1.68 -3.33
C GLY A 122 -21.24 -0.70 -2.77
#